data_AF-G1QKS6-F1
#
_entry.id   AF-G1QKS6-F1
#
_cell.length_a   1.000
_cell.length_b   1.000
_cell.length_c   1.000
_cell.angle_alpha   90.00
_cell.angle_beta   90.00
_cell.angle_gamma   90.00
#
_symmetry.space_group_name_H-M   'P 1'
#
loop_
_entity.id
_entity.type
_entity.pdbx_description
1 polymer ?
#
loop_
_entity_poly.entity_id
_entity_poly.type
_entity_poly.pdbx_seq_one_letter_code
_entity_poly.pdbx_strand_id
1 'polypeptide(L)'
;LKSWHGKAMRRDSEAGATASEASARSARGAPTDPNESPAAPEAALPKAGKFGPARKSGSRQKKSAPDTQERPPVRATGARAKKAPQRAQDAQPSDATSAPGAEGLEPPAAREPALSRAGSRHQRGARCSPKPRPPPGPGDVPSPGLPVSDPILVQGDAAPGARKLRAVLEKLKLSRQEISEAAEVVNGVVDHLLRRLQKCDSEFRGVGLLRTGSYYEHVKISAPNEFDVMFKLEVPRIQLEEYSNTGAYYFVKFKRNPKENPLSQFLEGEILSASKMLSKFRKIIKEEINNIKDTDVIMKRKRGGSPAVTLLISEKISVDITLALESNSNSWPASTQEGLPIKDWLSGKVRRQLRLKPFYLVPKHAKEGNGFQEETWRLSFSHIEKEILNNHGKTKTCCENKNVKCCRKDCLKLMKYLLEQLKERFKDKKHLDKFSSYHVKTAFFHRLY
;
A
#
# COMPACT_ATOMS: atom_id res chain seq x y z
N LEU A 1 25.03 20.29 -77.14
CA LEU A 1 26.23 21.18 -77.28
C LEU A 1 26.94 21.27 -75.92
N LYS A 2 28.22 21.67 -75.93
CA LYS A 2 29.06 22.36 -74.90
C LYS A 2 28.49 22.51 -73.46
N SER A 3 29.23 22.34 -72.37
CA SER A 3 30.67 22.05 -72.11
C SER A 3 30.84 21.75 -70.58
N TRP A 4 31.53 20.68 -70.14
CA TRP A 4 32.96 20.66 -69.71
C TRP A 4 33.31 21.65 -68.58
N HIS A 5 34.06 21.32 -67.50
CA HIS A 5 34.79 20.12 -67.02
C HIS A 5 34.68 20.08 -65.45
N GLY A 6 35.20 19.14 -64.64
CA GLY A 6 35.98 17.90 -64.85
C GLY A 6 37.02 17.69 -63.72
N LYS A 7 37.06 16.47 -63.16
CA LYS A 7 38.19 15.54 -62.82
C LYS A 7 39.64 16.12 -62.65
N ALA A 8 40.58 15.52 -61.91
CA ALA A 8 40.72 14.26 -61.13
C ALA A 8 41.92 14.43 -60.13
N MET A 9 42.02 13.81 -58.94
CA MET A 9 42.26 12.41 -58.53
C MET A 9 43.72 11.88 -58.66
N ARG A 10 44.27 11.39 -57.51
CA ARG A 10 45.34 10.36 -57.29
C ARG A 10 46.86 10.69 -57.40
N ARG A 11 47.60 10.09 -56.44
CA ARG A 11 48.96 9.47 -56.51
C ARG A 11 50.19 10.41 -56.56
N ASP A 12 51.44 9.97 -56.25
CA ASP A 12 51.97 8.63 -55.87
C ASP A 12 53.01 8.70 -54.68
N SER A 13 54.05 7.84 -54.65
CA SER A 13 54.90 7.48 -53.47
C SER A 13 56.34 8.10 -53.42
N GLU A 14 57.16 7.65 -52.46
CA GLU A 14 58.65 7.74 -52.36
C GLU A 14 59.31 9.08 -51.90
N ALA A 15 60.49 9.14 -51.24
CA ALA A 15 61.28 8.14 -50.47
C ALA A 15 62.41 8.81 -49.61
N GLY A 16 62.95 8.07 -48.61
CA GLY A 16 64.24 8.35 -47.90
C GLY A 16 64.21 9.35 -46.72
N ALA A 17 65.17 9.39 -45.78
CA ALA A 17 66.24 8.43 -45.39
C ALA A 17 66.82 8.82 -43.99
N THR A 18 67.72 7.99 -43.42
CA THR A 18 68.35 8.00 -42.05
C THR A 18 67.40 7.58 -40.90
N ALA A 19 67.70 6.62 -40.00
CA ALA A 19 68.90 6.18 -39.24
C ALA A 19 69.11 7.01 -37.94
N SER A 20 69.31 6.43 -36.75
CA SER A 20 69.40 5.00 -36.34
C SER A 20 69.25 4.86 -34.79
N GLU A 21 69.10 3.71 -34.11
CA GLU A 21 69.08 2.29 -34.58
C GLU A 21 68.26 1.30 -33.71
N ALA A 22 68.68 1.02 -32.46
CA ALA A 22 68.42 -0.23 -31.73
C ALA A 22 68.58 -0.06 -30.19
N SER A 23 68.25 -0.99 -29.28
CA SER A 23 67.93 -2.44 -29.35
C SER A 23 66.64 -2.76 -28.55
N ALA A 24 65.75 -3.69 -28.92
CA ALA A 24 65.90 -5.16 -29.12
C ALA A 24 66.13 -5.92 -27.79
N ARG A 25 65.49 -7.06 -27.47
CA ARG A 25 64.52 -7.97 -28.15
C ARG A 25 63.62 -8.61 -27.06
N SER A 26 62.34 -8.97 -27.30
CA SER A 26 61.83 -10.23 -27.92
C SER A 26 62.27 -11.51 -27.19
N ALA A 27 61.45 -12.56 -27.00
CA ALA A 27 60.28 -12.96 -27.80
C ALA A 27 59.21 -13.81 -27.05
N ARG A 28 57.98 -13.79 -27.61
CA ARG A 28 56.98 -14.88 -27.79
C ARG A 28 56.93 -16.06 -26.80
N GLY A 29 55.73 -16.33 -26.26
CA GLY A 29 55.37 -17.63 -25.66
C GLY A 29 53.89 -17.82 -25.36
N ALA A 30 53.20 -18.68 -26.12
CA ALA A 30 51.86 -19.23 -25.88
C ALA A 30 51.69 -20.49 -26.77
N PRO A 31 50.73 -21.41 -26.53
CA PRO A 31 49.72 -21.47 -25.46
C PRO A 31 49.68 -22.82 -24.68
N THR A 32 48.95 -22.87 -23.55
CA THR A 32 48.23 -24.09 -23.08
C THR A 32 47.23 -23.78 -21.96
N ASP A 33 46.06 -24.41 -22.01
CA ASP A 33 45.29 -24.81 -20.81
C ASP A 33 45.86 -26.14 -20.28
N PRO A 34 45.73 -26.41 -18.97
CA PRO A 34 45.07 -27.66 -18.61
C PRO A 34 44.03 -27.51 -17.48
N ASN A 35 42.97 -28.32 -17.57
CA ASN A 35 41.96 -28.50 -16.54
C ASN A 35 42.40 -29.53 -15.50
N GLU A 36 42.42 -29.18 -14.21
CA GLU A 36 42.13 -30.11 -13.11
C GLU A 36 41.85 -29.41 -11.77
N SER A 37 41.33 -30.15 -10.79
CA SER A 37 41.03 -29.67 -9.42
C SER A 37 41.48 -30.71 -8.38
N PRO A 38 42.04 -30.30 -7.23
CA PRO A 38 42.17 -31.16 -6.06
C PRO A 38 41.19 -30.81 -4.93
N ALA A 39 41.01 -31.76 -4.01
CA ALA A 39 39.95 -31.82 -3.01
C ALA A 39 40.13 -30.91 -1.78
N ALA A 40 39.09 -30.87 -0.93
CA ALA A 40 39.07 -30.20 0.38
C ALA A 40 39.57 -31.11 1.52
N PRO A 41 39.84 -30.55 2.72
CA PRO A 41 39.71 -31.25 4.00
C PRO A 41 38.31 -31.04 4.63
N GLU A 42 37.93 -31.92 5.55
CA GLU A 42 36.57 -32.05 6.10
C GLU A 42 36.44 -31.60 7.59
N ALA A 43 35.22 -31.68 8.11
CA ALA A 43 34.82 -31.87 9.52
C ALA A 43 34.55 -30.63 10.42
N ALA A 44 33.26 -30.27 10.51
CA ALA A 44 32.56 -30.04 11.79
C ALA A 44 31.02 -30.11 11.61
N LEU A 45 30.34 -31.06 12.26
CA LEU A 45 28.88 -31.24 12.22
C LEU A 45 28.23 -30.99 13.59
N PRO A 46 27.11 -30.25 13.68
CA PRO A 46 26.11 -30.43 14.73
C PRO A 46 25.10 -31.53 14.36
N LYS A 47 24.57 -32.23 15.37
CA LYS A 47 23.77 -33.46 15.19
C LYS A 47 22.29 -33.20 14.90
N ALA A 48 21.68 -34.01 14.05
CA ALA A 48 20.22 -34.08 13.85
C ALA A 48 19.55 -35.08 14.83
N GLY A 49 18.31 -34.79 15.21
CA GLY A 49 17.45 -35.69 15.99
C GLY A 49 16.80 -36.79 15.14
N LYS A 50 16.49 -37.94 15.76
CA LYS A 50 15.94 -39.13 15.08
C LYS A 50 14.45 -38.97 14.73
N PHE A 51 14.04 -39.45 13.56
CA PHE A 51 12.76 -40.15 13.37
C PHE A 51 12.90 -41.28 12.33
N GLY A 52 12.06 -42.32 12.45
CA GLY A 52 12.18 -43.58 11.70
C GLY A 52 11.50 -43.61 10.32
N PRO A 53 11.71 -44.67 9.52
CA PRO A 53 11.40 -44.67 8.09
C PRO A 53 10.02 -45.22 7.71
N ALA A 54 9.50 -44.78 6.56
CA ALA A 54 8.37 -45.40 5.87
C ALA A 54 8.72 -45.75 4.41
N ARG A 55 8.31 -46.96 4.01
CA ARG A 55 8.56 -47.71 2.77
C ARG A 55 8.74 -46.92 1.46
N LYS A 56 9.70 -47.38 0.63
CA LYS A 56 9.68 -47.21 -0.83
C LYS A 56 8.50 -47.95 -1.45
N SER A 57 7.90 -47.37 -2.49
CA SER A 57 7.37 -48.10 -3.66
C SER A 57 7.11 -47.11 -4.80
N GLY A 58 7.16 -47.55 -6.05
CA GLY A 58 6.77 -46.70 -7.19
C GLY A 58 6.92 -47.40 -8.53
N SER A 59 6.19 -46.92 -9.54
CA SER A 59 6.46 -47.22 -10.95
C SER A 59 5.68 -46.34 -11.94
N ARG A 60 6.42 -45.93 -12.99
CA ARG A 60 6.06 -45.63 -14.39
C ARG A 60 4.59 -45.39 -14.81
N GLN A 61 4.40 -44.20 -15.40
CA GLN A 61 3.68 -43.89 -16.65
C GLN A 61 2.93 -45.02 -17.41
N LYS A 62 1.70 -44.74 -17.86
CA LYS A 62 1.39 -44.56 -19.30
C LYS A 62 0.09 -43.77 -19.54
N LYS A 63 -0.13 -43.36 -20.79
CA LYS A 63 -1.34 -42.65 -21.29
C LYS A 63 -2.42 -43.66 -21.71
N SER A 64 -3.70 -43.27 -21.64
CA SER A 64 -4.58 -43.09 -22.82
C SER A 64 -6.08 -42.93 -22.46
N ALA A 65 -6.82 -42.23 -23.33
CA ALA A 65 -8.28 -42.17 -23.45
C ALA A 65 -8.59 -42.10 -24.98
N PRO A 66 -9.82 -42.38 -25.48
CA PRO A 66 -11.00 -41.53 -25.25
C PRO A 66 -12.37 -42.27 -25.11
N ASP A 67 -13.43 -41.46 -24.96
CA ASP A 67 -14.89 -41.62 -25.25
C ASP A 67 -15.49 -43.00 -25.64
N THR A 68 -16.72 -43.35 -25.25
CA THR A 68 -17.97 -42.65 -25.65
C THR A 68 -19.18 -42.95 -24.72
N GLN A 69 -20.28 -42.20 -24.87
CA GLN A 69 -21.55 -42.32 -24.14
C GLN A 69 -22.41 -43.53 -24.57
N GLU A 70 -23.33 -44.01 -23.70
CA GLU A 70 -24.79 -43.98 -24.00
C GLU A 70 -25.72 -44.48 -22.85
N ARG A 71 -26.96 -43.95 -22.83
CA ARG A 71 -28.17 -44.31 -22.05
C ARG A 71 -29.30 -43.36 -22.51
N PRO A 72 -30.62 -43.65 -22.34
CA PRO A 72 -31.30 -44.83 -21.78
C PRO A 72 -32.40 -45.37 -22.74
N PRO A 73 -33.41 -46.10 -22.24
CA PRO A 73 -34.79 -45.78 -22.65
C PRO A 73 -35.78 -45.61 -21.46
N VAL A 74 -37.04 -45.26 -21.76
CA VAL A 74 -38.07 -44.77 -20.81
C VAL A 74 -39.47 -45.35 -21.12
N ARG A 75 -40.27 -45.68 -20.08
CA ARG A 75 -41.76 -45.65 -19.98
C ARG A 75 -42.26 -46.35 -18.70
N ALA A 76 -43.47 -46.15 -18.15
CA ALA A 76 -44.43 -45.01 -18.08
C ALA A 76 -45.65 -45.38 -17.17
N THR A 77 -46.61 -44.44 -16.98
CA THR A 77 -47.90 -44.52 -16.23
C THR A 77 -47.84 -44.60 -14.69
N GLY A 78 -48.79 -44.10 -13.87
CA GLY A 78 -49.95 -43.19 -14.07
C GLY A 78 -51.02 -43.32 -12.94
N ALA A 79 -51.95 -42.37 -12.63
CA ALA A 79 -52.04 -40.92 -12.90
C ALA A 79 -53.20 -40.20 -12.12
N ARG A 80 -52.93 -38.98 -11.59
CA ARG A 80 -53.85 -37.79 -11.46
C ARG A 80 -55.15 -37.79 -10.60
N ALA A 81 -55.16 -37.03 -9.48
CA ALA A 81 -56.27 -36.19 -8.92
C ALA A 81 -55.69 -35.24 -7.83
N LYS A 82 -55.99 -33.94 -7.62
CA LYS A 82 -57.25 -33.18 -7.27
C LYS A 82 -57.96 -33.75 -6.02
N LYS A 83 -58.39 -33.00 -4.99
CA LYS A 83 -58.87 -31.59 -4.88
C LYS A 83 -58.71 -31.06 -3.41
N ALA A 84 -59.07 -29.80 -3.10
CA ALA A 84 -59.08 -29.20 -1.74
C ALA A 84 -60.47 -28.66 -1.31
N PRO A 85 -60.71 -28.46 0.01
CA PRO A 85 -61.14 -27.16 0.60
C PRO A 85 -60.34 -26.80 1.89
N GLN A 86 -60.21 -25.59 2.48
CA GLN A 86 -60.95 -24.31 2.62
C GLN A 86 -61.62 -24.05 4.02
N ARG A 87 -60.88 -23.33 4.90
CA ARG A 87 -61.24 -22.08 5.65
C ARG A 87 -62.27 -22.03 6.83
N ALA A 88 -61.77 -21.75 8.04
CA ALA A 88 -62.30 -20.89 9.16
C ALA A 88 -61.21 -20.85 10.28
N GLN A 89 -60.95 -19.88 11.20
CA GLN A 89 -61.71 -18.86 11.97
C GLN A 89 -62.68 -19.46 13.02
N ASP A 90 -62.70 -19.09 14.32
CA ASP A 90 -61.93 -18.09 15.11
C ASP A 90 -61.95 -18.42 16.63
N ALA A 91 -61.18 -17.64 17.44
CA ALA A 91 -61.30 -17.40 18.91
C ALA A 91 -60.92 -18.48 19.98
N GLN A 92 -60.46 -17.98 21.15
CA GLN A 92 -60.43 -18.66 22.47
C GLN A 92 -61.58 -18.13 23.37
N PRO A 93 -61.96 -18.81 24.48
CA PRO A 93 -61.42 -18.39 25.80
C PRO A 93 -61.22 -19.50 26.89
N SER A 94 -60.25 -19.22 27.78
CA SER A 94 -60.22 -19.34 29.26
C SER A 94 -60.59 -20.59 30.11
N ASP A 95 -59.80 -20.68 31.21
CA ASP A 95 -60.09 -21.08 32.61
C ASP A 95 -60.10 -22.54 33.16
N ALA A 96 -59.38 -22.67 34.30
CA ALA A 96 -59.48 -23.56 35.49
C ALA A 96 -59.74 -25.08 35.33
N THR A 97 -59.32 -26.00 36.21
CA THR A 97 -58.85 -25.98 37.63
C THR A 97 -57.89 -27.21 37.80
N SER A 98 -56.95 -27.36 38.75
CA SER A 98 -57.06 -27.40 40.23
C SER A 98 -55.67 -27.44 40.93
N ALA A 99 -55.61 -27.07 42.21
CA ALA A 99 -54.51 -27.31 43.17
C ALA A 99 -54.86 -28.53 44.08
N PRO A 100 -54.28 -28.82 45.28
CA PRO A 100 -53.18 -28.21 46.08
C PRO A 100 -51.95 -29.17 46.21
N GLY A 101 -50.87 -28.99 47.00
CA GLY A 101 -50.38 -28.06 48.05
C GLY A 101 -49.21 -28.79 48.79
N ALA A 102 -48.43 -28.29 49.75
CA ALA A 102 -48.14 -26.98 50.40
C ALA A 102 -46.78 -27.18 51.17
N GLU A 103 -46.10 -26.25 51.87
CA GLU A 103 -46.31 -24.82 52.18
C GLU A 103 -45.28 -23.92 51.44
N GLY A 104 -44.25 -23.21 51.98
CA GLY A 104 -43.70 -22.95 53.32
C GLY A 104 -42.15 -22.96 53.31
N LEU A 105 -41.37 -22.06 53.95
CA LEU A 105 -41.62 -20.83 54.72
C LEU A 105 -40.88 -19.61 54.06
N GLU A 106 -41.18 -18.39 54.51
CA GLU A 106 -40.84 -17.08 53.87
C GLU A 106 -40.04 -16.14 54.84
N PRO A 107 -39.71 -14.84 54.58
CA PRO A 107 -38.42 -14.22 54.93
C PRO A 107 -38.53 -13.10 56.01
N PRO A 108 -37.66 -12.06 56.00
CA PRO A 108 -38.11 -10.82 55.34
C PRO A 108 -37.01 -9.99 54.62
N ALA A 109 -37.45 -8.91 53.96
CA ALA A 109 -36.70 -8.12 52.98
C ALA A 109 -36.05 -6.82 53.51
N ALA A 110 -35.28 -6.15 52.63
CA ALA A 110 -35.09 -4.70 52.62
C ALA A 110 -35.15 -4.19 51.15
N ARG A 111 -35.59 -2.94 50.93
CA ARG A 111 -35.80 -2.34 49.58
C ARG A 111 -35.15 -0.95 49.46
N GLU A 112 -34.98 -0.50 48.21
CA GLU A 112 -34.78 0.93 47.87
C GLU A 112 -35.96 1.80 48.34
N PRO A 113 -35.75 3.13 48.38
CA PRO A 113 -36.73 3.99 47.71
C PRO A 113 -36.12 5.08 46.81
N ALA A 114 -36.92 5.53 45.85
CA ALA A 114 -36.72 6.75 45.07
C ALA A 114 -37.98 7.67 45.19
N LEU A 115 -38.03 8.76 44.42
CA LEU A 115 -39.06 9.83 44.46
C LEU A 115 -38.90 10.76 45.69
N SER A 116 -39.34 12.04 45.72
CA SER A 116 -40.34 12.76 44.90
C SER A 116 -39.91 14.21 44.52
N ARG A 117 -40.85 15.04 44.02
CA ARG A 117 -40.60 16.27 43.23
C ARG A 117 -41.46 17.48 43.68
N ALA A 118 -40.84 18.54 44.18
CA ALA A 118 -41.38 19.92 44.31
C ALA A 118 -40.24 20.92 44.63
N GLY A 119 -40.32 22.24 44.41
CA GLY A 119 -41.34 23.01 43.68
C GLY A 119 -41.70 24.38 44.30
N SER A 120 -40.88 25.42 44.11
CA SER A 120 -41.25 26.83 44.41
C SER A 120 -40.38 27.85 43.64
N ARG A 121 -40.58 29.16 43.85
CA ARG A 121 -40.27 30.25 42.89
C ARG A 121 -39.92 31.57 43.59
N HIS A 122 -39.28 32.50 42.86
CA HIS A 122 -38.88 33.87 43.26
C HIS A 122 -37.60 33.93 44.13
N GLN A 123 -36.84 35.04 44.18
CA GLN A 123 -37.11 36.42 43.74
C GLN A 123 -35.91 37.06 42.97
N ARG A 124 -35.97 38.37 42.68
CA ARG A 124 -35.04 39.13 41.80
C ARG A 124 -34.44 40.34 42.52
N GLY A 125 -33.11 40.51 42.46
CA GLY A 125 -32.37 41.70 42.88
C GLY A 125 -30.96 41.33 43.37
N ALA A 126 -29.92 42.17 43.26
CA ALA A 126 -29.79 43.48 42.64
C ALA A 126 -28.37 43.65 42.03
N ARG A 127 -28.08 44.79 41.37
CA ARG A 127 -26.74 45.11 40.84
C ARG A 127 -25.84 45.68 41.95
N CYS A 128 -24.53 45.40 41.90
CA CYS A 128 -23.52 46.28 42.50
C CYS A 128 -22.19 46.19 41.73
N SER A 129 -21.41 47.27 41.76
CA SER A 129 -20.23 47.53 40.93
C SER A 129 -18.90 47.12 41.63
N PRO A 130 -17.76 47.01 40.93
CA PRO A 130 -16.55 46.40 41.48
C PRO A 130 -15.77 47.32 42.44
N LYS A 131 -14.96 46.72 43.33
CA LYS A 131 -13.95 47.41 44.16
C LYS A 131 -12.52 47.30 43.56
N PRO A 132 -11.58 48.20 43.92
CA PRO A 132 -10.50 48.61 43.01
C PRO A 132 -9.20 47.77 43.10
N ARG A 133 -8.32 48.00 42.12
CA ARG A 133 -6.88 47.64 42.22
C ARG A 133 -6.13 48.64 43.12
N PRO A 134 -5.05 48.23 43.81
CA PRO A 134 -4.10 49.15 44.42
C PRO A 134 -3.22 49.87 43.36
N PRO A 135 -2.65 51.05 43.69
CA PRO A 135 -1.75 51.80 42.80
C PRO A 135 -0.29 51.25 42.80
N PRO A 136 0.54 51.61 41.81
CA PRO A 136 1.95 51.22 41.75
C PRO A 136 2.87 52.11 42.61
N GLY A 137 4.01 51.56 43.04
CA GLY A 137 5.12 52.30 43.65
C GLY A 137 6.29 52.54 42.66
N PRO A 138 7.18 53.52 42.90
CA PRO A 138 8.19 53.96 41.92
C PRO A 138 9.61 53.38 42.13
N GLY A 139 10.18 52.85 41.04
CA GLY A 139 11.60 52.51 40.83
C GLY A 139 12.23 51.39 41.70
N ASP A 140 13.32 50.73 41.32
CA ASP A 140 13.98 50.48 40.01
C ASP A 140 15.10 49.41 40.25
N VAL A 141 15.93 48.89 39.34
CA VAL A 141 16.27 49.20 37.93
C VAL A 141 16.30 47.90 37.10
N PRO A 142 15.88 47.86 35.82
CA PRO A 142 16.10 46.70 34.94
C PRO A 142 17.54 46.63 34.42
N SER A 143 18.19 45.47 34.50
CA SER A 143 19.49 45.23 33.87
C SER A 143 19.44 45.42 32.34
N PRO A 144 20.52 45.89 31.67
CA PRO A 144 20.51 46.15 30.23
C PRO A 144 20.23 44.89 29.39
N GLY A 145 18.99 44.79 28.89
CA GLY A 145 18.64 43.81 27.86
C GLY A 145 19.29 44.19 26.53
N LEU A 146 19.96 43.23 25.88
CA LEU A 146 20.49 43.42 24.53
C LEU A 146 19.34 43.80 23.57
N PRO A 147 19.54 44.76 22.66
CA PRO A 147 18.48 45.19 21.76
C PRO A 147 18.02 44.02 20.88
N VAL A 148 16.70 43.79 20.86
CA VAL A 148 16.07 42.86 19.93
C VAL A 148 16.09 43.51 18.55
N SER A 149 17.11 43.21 17.75
CA SER A 149 17.15 43.61 16.35
C SER A 149 15.94 43.07 15.60
N ASP A 150 15.24 43.94 14.89
CA ASP A 150 14.18 43.55 13.97
C ASP A 150 14.69 42.48 12.97
N PRO A 151 13.81 41.56 12.52
CA PRO A 151 14.14 40.63 11.45
C PRO A 151 14.24 41.38 10.12
N ILE A 152 15.38 42.04 9.89
CA ILE A 152 15.76 42.66 8.63
C ILE A 152 15.45 41.67 7.51
N LEU A 153 14.77 42.12 6.47
CA LEU A 153 14.54 41.36 5.23
C LEU A 153 15.86 41.23 4.45
N VAL A 154 16.80 40.49 5.02
CA VAL A 154 17.99 40.02 4.32
C VAL A 154 17.51 39.02 3.28
N GLN A 155 17.20 39.54 2.09
CA GLN A 155 17.01 38.78 0.86
C GLN A 155 18.38 38.24 0.41
N GLY A 156 18.98 37.43 1.28
CA GLY A 156 20.35 36.95 1.21
C GLY A 156 20.55 36.18 -0.07
N ASP A 157 21.56 36.59 -0.84
CA ASP A 157 21.57 36.26 -2.25
C ASP A 157 21.86 34.76 -2.45
N ALA A 158 20.83 34.02 -2.88
CA ALA A 158 20.80 32.57 -2.72
C ALA A 158 21.99 31.93 -3.45
N ALA A 159 22.84 31.21 -2.70
CA ALA A 159 24.10 30.65 -3.18
C ALA A 159 23.92 29.91 -4.53
N PRO A 160 24.91 29.94 -5.45
CA PRO A 160 24.72 29.47 -6.83
C PRO A 160 24.14 28.05 -6.98
N GLY A 161 24.44 27.13 -6.05
CA GLY A 161 23.83 25.80 -6.00
C GLY A 161 22.33 25.81 -5.64
N ALA A 162 21.89 26.67 -4.73
CA ALA A 162 20.49 26.80 -4.34
C ALA A 162 19.62 27.38 -5.47
N ARG A 163 20.15 28.34 -6.24
CA ARG A 163 19.52 28.83 -7.49
C ARG A 163 19.34 27.69 -8.51
N LYS A 164 20.39 26.87 -8.72
CA LYS A 164 20.35 25.70 -9.63
C LYS A 164 19.31 24.66 -9.19
N LEU A 165 19.28 24.27 -7.92
CA LEU A 165 18.30 23.31 -7.40
C LEU A 165 16.85 23.82 -7.47
N ARG A 166 16.64 25.13 -7.28
CA ARG A 166 15.32 25.76 -7.50
C ARG A 166 14.90 25.66 -8.96
N ALA A 167 15.79 25.95 -9.92
CA ALA A 167 15.49 25.80 -11.35
C ALA A 167 15.16 24.34 -11.74
N VAL A 168 15.77 23.34 -11.09
CA VAL A 168 15.36 21.93 -11.24
C VAL A 168 13.96 21.69 -10.68
N LEU A 169 13.64 22.21 -9.48
CA LEU A 169 12.30 22.07 -8.89
C LEU A 169 11.20 22.71 -9.75
N GLU A 170 11.47 23.84 -10.40
CA GLU A 170 10.54 24.45 -11.37
C GLU A 170 10.28 23.52 -12.57
N LYS A 171 11.32 22.91 -13.13
CA LYS A 171 11.19 21.89 -14.20
C LYS A 171 10.50 20.60 -13.77
N LEU A 172 10.43 20.31 -12.47
CA LEU A 172 9.70 19.16 -11.90
C LEU A 172 8.25 19.49 -11.50
N LYS A 173 7.76 20.71 -11.76
CA LYS A 173 6.35 21.05 -11.61
C LYS A 173 5.56 20.54 -12.82
N LEU A 174 4.73 19.53 -12.57
CA LEU A 174 3.71 19.07 -13.51
C LEU A 174 2.74 20.22 -13.84
N SER A 175 2.26 20.33 -15.08
CA SER A 175 1.26 21.33 -15.42
C SER A 175 -0.06 21.04 -14.70
N ARG A 176 -0.76 22.10 -14.28
CA ARG A 176 -2.11 21.95 -13.71
C ARG A 176 -3.10 21.36 -14.72
N GLN A 177 -2.92 21.68 -16.00
CA GLN A 177 -3.78 21.21 -17.08
C GLN A 177 -3.57 19.70 -17.30
N GLU A 178 -2.33 19.27 -17.52
CA GLU A 178 -1.95 17.85 -17.65
C GLU A 178 -2.37 17.03 -16.42
N ILE A 179 -2.23 17.59 -15.20
CA ILE A 179 -2.73 16.97 -13.97
C ILE A 179 -4.25 16.76 -14.04
N SER A 180 -5.01 17.78 -14.46
CA SER A 180 -6.47 17.73 -14.51
C SER A 180 -6.95 16.68 -15.51
N GLU A 181 -6.44 16.75 -16.74
CA GLU A 181 -6.78 15.83 -17.84
C GLU A 181 -6.44 14.37 -17.47
N ALA A 182 -5.22 14.13 -16.99
CA ALA A 182 -4.80 12.79 -16.58
C ALA A 182 -5.61 12.28 -15.38
N ALA A 183 -5.92 13.13 -14.40
CA ALA A 183 -6.72 12.73 -13.25
C ALA A 183 -8.19 12.50 -13.59
N GLU A 184 -8.77 13.25 -14.51
CA GLU A 184 -10.17 13.08 -14.97
C GLU A 184 -10.33 11.71 -15.66
N VAL A 185 -9.47 11.41 -16.64
CA VAL A 185 -9.45 10.11 -17.34
C VAL A 185 -9.20 8.95 -16.35
N VAL A 186 -8.23 9.09 -15.43
CA VAL A 186 -7.94 8.05 -14.43
C VAL A 186 -9.11 7.86 -13.47
N ASN A 187 -9.74 8.93 -12.96
CA ASN A 187 -10.90 8.80 -12.08
C ASN A 187 -12.09 8.15 -12.82
N GLY A 188 -12.35 8.53 -14.08
CA GLY A 188 -13.42 7.91 -14.87
C GLY A 188 -13.28 6.39 -14.99
N VAL A 189 -12.09 5.90 -15.34
CA VAL A 189 -11.77 4.46 -15.42
C VAL A 189 -11.79 3.80 -14.05
N VAL A 190 -11.18 4.42 -13.03
CA VAL A 190 -11.12 3.87 -11.67
C VAL A 190 -12.50 3.76 -11.02
N ASP A 191 -13.35 4.77 -11.17
CA ASP A 191 -14.70 4.77 -10.61
C ASP A 191 -15.64 3.84 -11.39
N HIS A 192 -15.41 3.61 -12.69
CA HIS A 192 -16.09 2.56 -13.46
C HIS A 192 -15.74 1.16 -12.91
N LEU A 193 -14.45 0.86 -12.73
CA LEU A 193 -13.98 -0.40 -12.15
C LEU A 193 -14.45 -0.60 -10.70
N LEU A 194 -14.49 0.47 -9.90
CA LEU A 194 -15.01 0.45 -8.54
C LEU A 194 -16.50 0.08 -8.52
N ARG A 195 -17.33 0.76 -9.32
CA ARG A 195 -18.76 0.43 -9.48
C ARG A 195 -18.98 -1.02 -9.91
N ARG A 196 -18.10 -1.59 -10.74
CA ARG A 196 -18.19 -3.00 -11.16
C ARG A 196 -17.94 -4.00 -10.02
N LEU A 197 -16.91 -3.73 -9.20
CA LEU A 197 -16.55 -4.56 -8.05
C LEU A 197 -17.57 -4.44 -6.91
N GLN A 198 -18.29 -3.32 -6.82
CA GLN A 198 -19.37 -3.09 -5.86
C GLN A 198 -20.71 -3.76 -6.24
N LYS A 199 -20.86 -4.33 -7.45
CA LYS A 199 -22.08 -5.08 -7.83
C LYS A 199 -22.29 -6.30 -6.91
N CYS A 200 -23.54 -6.57 -6.55
CA CYS A 200 -23.91 -7.48 -5.45
C CYS A 200 -23.33 -8.90 -5.57
N ASP A 201 -23.19 -9.42 -6.79
CA ASP A 201 -22.68 -10.77 -7.08
C ASP A 201 -21.15 -10.90 -6.90
N SER A 202 -20.46 -9.82 -6.51
CA SER A 202 -19.02 -9.82 -6.31
C SER A 202 -18.62 -10.05 -4.86
N GLU A 203 -17.56 -10.84 -4.68
CA GLU A 203 -16.90 -11.04 -3.39
C GLU A 203 -16.20 -9.77 -2.89
N PHE A 204 -16.01 -8.80 -3.78
CA PHE A 204 -15.47 -7.48 -3.52
C PHE A 204 -16.56 -6.42 -3.28
N ARG A 205 -17.84 -6.79 -3.09
CA ARG A 205 -18.98 -5.85 -2.96
C ARG A 205 -18.76 -4.68 -2.00
N GLY A 206 -18.01 -4.91 -0.90
CA GLY A 206 -17.66 -3.91 0.11
C GLY A 206 -16.41 -3.08 -0.18
N VAL A 207 -15.91 -3.08 -1.43
CA VAL A 207 -14.68 -2.37 -1.79
C VAL A 207 -14.85 -0.86 -1.73
N GLY A 208 -13.89 -0.18 -1.12
CA GLY A 208 -13.75 1.27 -1.09
C GLY A 208 -12.48 1.75 -1.78
N LEU A 209 -12.46 3.02 -2.19
CA LEU A 209 -11.30 3.64 -2.80
C LEU A 209 -10.33 4.19 -1.74
N LEU A 210 -9.05 3.86 -1.84
CA LEU A 210 -7.98 4.42 -1.02
C LEU A 210 -6.94 5.13 -1.90
N ARG A 211 -7.12 6.45 -2.04
CA ARG A 211 -6.23 7.36 -2.77
C ARG A 211 -4.92 7.56 -1.99
N THR A 212 -3.84 6.89 -2.39
CA THR A 212 -2.50 6.90 -1.77
C THR A 212 -1.40 6.82 -2.83
N GLY A 213 -0.15 7.08 -2.47
CA GLY A 213 0.96 7.07 -3.43
C GLY A 213 1.28 8.45 -3.97
N SER A 214 2.30 8.55 -4.82
CA SER A 214 3.11 9.78 -4.86
C SER A 214 2.40 11.00 -5.47
N TYR A 215 1.39 10.77 -6.31
CA TYR A 215 0.47 11.79 -6.81
C TYR A 215 -0.34 12.44 -5.68
N TYR A 216 -1.08 11.63 -4.91
CA TYR A 216 -1.91 12.08 -3.78
C TYR A 216 -1.11 12.57 -2.56
N GLU A 217 0.19 12.28 -2.52
CA GLU A 217 1.16 12.81 -1.55
C GLU A 217 1.75 14.18 -1.99
N HIS A 218 1.43 14.65 -3.20
CA HIS A 218 2.00 15.84 -3.84
C HIS A 218 3.54 15.80 -4.03
N VAL A 219 4.09 14.58 -4.21
CA VAL A 219 5.54 14.33 -4.44
C VAL A 219 5.82 13.46 -5.68
N LYS A 220 4.87 13.35 -6.61
CA LYS A 220 5.12 12.97 -8.01
C LYS A 220 5.97 14.06 -8.67
N ILE A 221 6.72 13.64 -9.68
CA ILE A 221 7.74 14.40 -10.41
C ILE A 221 7.71 13.98 -11.89
N SER A 222 8.41 14.73 -12.73
CA SER A 222 8.63 14.48 -14.15
C SER A 222 7.37 14.60 -15.02
N ALA A 223 6.38 13.71 -14.89
CA ALA A 223 5.12 13.75 -15.63
C ALA A 223 3.96 13.17 -14.79
N PRO A 224 2.68 13.54 -15.03
CA PRO A 224 1.51 12.91 -14.42
C PRO A 224 1.14 11.58 -15.12
N ASN A 225 2.14 10.73 -15.39
CA ASN A 225 2.02 9.51 -16.20
C ASN A 225 1.95 8.21 -15.39
N GLU A 226 2.02 8.27 -14.06
CA GLU A 226 1.93 7.11 -13.17
C GLU A 226 1.02 7.42 -11.98
N PHE A 227 0.03 6.56 -11.73
CA PHE A 227 -0.88 6.66 -10.60
C PHE A 227 -0.92 5.35 -9.81
N ASP A 228 -0.57 5.42 -8.52
CA ASP A 228 -0.86 4.38 -7.55
C ASP A 228 -2.35 4.47 -7.15
N VAL A 229 -3.09 3.36 -7.16
CA VAL A 229 -4.48 3.30 -6.65
C VAL A 229 -4.63 2.06 -5.77
N MET A 230 -5.13 2.23 -4.54
CA MET A 230 -5.48 1.08 -3.70
C MET A 230 -7.00 0.91 -3.61
N PHE A 231 -7.47 -0.31 -3.84
CA PHE A 231 -8.84 -0.73 -3.60
C PHE A 231 -8.86 -1.47 -2.27
N LYS A 232 -9.46 -0.85 -1.25
CA LYS A 232 -9.52 -1.38 0.12
C LYS A 232 -10.77 -2.23 0.32
N LEU A 233 -10.65 -3.37 0.98
CA LEU A 233 -11.79 -4.22 1.37
C LEU A 233 -11.70 -4.49 2.87
N GLU A 234 -12.72 -4.08 3.63
CA GLU A 234 -12.79 -4.39 5.06
C GLU A 234 -12.93 -5.91 5.28
N VAL A 235 -12.15 -6.45 6.22
CA VAL A 235 -12.18 -7.88 6.55
C VAL A 235 -12.68 -8.13 7.98
N PRO A 236 -13.49 -9.20 8.21
CA PRO A 236 -13.83 -9.66 9.55
C PRO A 236 -12.58 -9.96 10.40
N ARG A 237 -12.74 -10.01 11.73
CA ARG A 237 -11.65 -10.15 12.73
C ARG A 237 -10.57 -11.19 12.33
N ILE A 238 -9.47 -10.70 11.78
CA ILE A 238 -8.34 -11.52 11.36
C ILE A 238 -7.40 -11.86 12.52
N GLN A 239 -6.65 -12.94 12.32
CA GLN A 239 -5.43 -13.30 13.01
C GLN A 239 -4.29 -13.21 11.99
N LEU A 240 -3.17 -12.67 12.44
CA LEU A 240 -1.93 -12.66 11.67
C LEU A 240 -0.96 -13.64 12.28
N GLU A 241 -0.32 -14.42 11.42
CA GLU A 241 0.75 -15.35 11.75
C GLU A 241 1.99 -14.88 10.98
N GLU A 242 3.08 -14.56 11.69
CA GLU A 242 4.22 -13.87 11.05
C GLU A 242 5.04 -14.83 10.21
N TYR A 243 5.26 -14.47 8.94
CA TYR A 243 6.08 -15.27 8.05
C TYR A 243 7.57 -14.98 8.31
N SER A 244 8.28 -16.02 8.73
CA SER A 244 9.75 -16.09 8.86
C SER A 244 10.40 -14.92 9.61
N ASN A 245 9.76 -14.44 10.68
CA ASN A 245 10.21 -13.33 11.54
C ASN A 245 10.57 -12.05 10.76
N THR A 246 9.89 -11.80 9.64
CA THR A 246 10.22 -10.69 8.72
C THR A 246 9.70 -9.32 9.18
N GLY A 247 8.87 -9.26 10.21
CA GLY A 247 8.17 -8.07 10.70
C GLY A 247 7.18 -7.42 9.71
N ALA A 248 7.04 -7.98 8.50
CA ALA A 248 6.40 -7.31 7.36
C ALA A 248 5.50 -8.21 6.52
N TYR A 249 5.76 -9.52 6.48
CA TYR A 249 4.94 -10.51 5.76
C TYR A 249 4.21 -11.43 6.75
N TYR A 250 2.95 -11.74 6.45
CA TYR A 250 2.05 -12.48 7.33
C TYR A 250 1.17 -13.44 6.52
N PHE A 251 0.86 -14.59 7.09
CA PHE A 251 -0.34 -15.33 6.72
C PHE A 251 -1.55 -14.70 7.43
N VAL A 252 -2.69 -14.71 6.75
CA VAL A 252 -3.95 -14.13 7.25
C VAL A 252 -4.94 -15.25 7.50
N LYS A 253 -5.42 -15.39 8.74
CA LYS A 253 -6.45 -16.35 9.14
C LYS A 253 -7.67 -15.60 9.70
N PHE A 254 -8.87 -16.17 9.66
CA PHE A 254 -10.05 -15.56 10.32
C PHE A 254 -10.23 -16.12 11.74
N LYS A 255 -10.27 -15.25 12.78
CA LYS A 255 -10.48 -15.69 14.18
C LYS A 255 -11.85 -16.32 14.42
N ARG A 256 -12.84 -15.89 13.64
CA ARG A 256 -14.17 -16.48 13.48
C ARG A 256 -14.56 -16.19 12.04
N ASN A 257 -14.93 -17.21 11.27
CA ASN A 257 -15.44 -17.00 9.92
C ASN A 257 -16.97 -16.83 9.97
N PRO A 258 -17.55 -15.69 9.56
CA PRO A 258 -19.00 -15.58 9.37
C PRO A 258 -19.48 -16.62 8.35
N LYS A 259 -20.65 -17.24 8.58
CA LYS A 259 -21.22 -18.27 7.67
C LYS A 259 -21.42 -17.76 6.23
N GLU A 260 -21.58 -16.45 6.05
CA GLU A 260 -21.78 -15.78 4.76
C GLU A 260 -20.62 -14.84 4.37
N ASN A 261 -19.40 -15.12 4.87
CA ASN A 261 -18.21 -14.37 4.47
C ASN A 261 -17.88 -14.68 2.99
N PRO A 262 -17.95 -13.70 2.06
CA PRO A 262 -17.66 -13.95 0.64
C PRO A 262 -16.20 -14.34 0.38
N LEU A 263 -15.30 -14.10 1.34
CA LEU A 263 -13.89 -14.46 1.23
C LEU A 263 -13.61 -15.94 1.55
N SER A 264 -14.61 -16.71 1.99
CA SER A 264 -14.45 -18.12 2.35
C SER A 264 -13.97 -19.00 1.19
N GLN A 265 -14.37 -18.68 -0.05
CA GLN A 265 -13.91 -19.39 -1.26
C GLN A 265 -12.44 -19.11 -1.62
N PHE A 266 -11.82 -18.09 -0.99
CA PHE A 266 -10.39 -17.80 -1.13
C PHE A 266 -9.57 -18.45 0.00
N LEU A 267 -10.15 -19.31 0.84
CA LEU A 267 -9.39 -20.03 1.87
C LEU A 267 -8.61 -21.21 1.29
N GLU A 268 -7.45 -21.48 1.89
CA GLU A 268 -6.65 -22.69 1.76
C GLU A 268 -6.38 -23.24 3.16
N GLY A 269 -7.17 -24.24 3.55
CA GLY A 269 -7.30 -24.62 4.97
C GLY A 269 -7.82 -23.43 5.79
N GLU A 270 -6.99 -22.92 6.70
CA GLU A 270 -7.29 -21.76 7.54
C GLU A 270 -6.86 -20.41 6.93
N ILE A 271 -6.00 -20.43 5.91
CA ILE A 271 -5.29 -19.24 5.41
C ILE A 271 -6.04 -18.61 4.25
N LEU A 272 -6.22 -17.28 4.28
CA LEU A 272 -6.79 -16.49 3.19
C LEU A 272 -5.76 -16.31 2.08
N SER A 273 -6.01 -16.96 0.93
CA SER A 273 -5.10 -16.98 -0.21
C SER A 273 -4.99 -15.60 -0.87
N ALA A 274 -3.76 -15.07 -0.87
CA ALA A 274 -3.41 -13.87 -1.62
C ALA A 274 -3.45 -14.15 -3.13
N SER A 275 -2.98 -15.33 -3.57
CA SER A 275 -2.86 -15.63 -5.00
C SER A 275 -4.21 -15.90 -5.68
N LYS A 276 -5.13 -16.63 -5.04
CA LYS A 276 -6.52 -16.80 -5.51
C LYS A 276 -7.27 -15.48 -5.55
N MET A 277 -7.21 -14.70 -4.47
CA MET A 277 -7.95 -13.44 -4.36
C MET A 277 -7.47 -12.40 -5.38
N LEU A 278 -6.14 -12.24 -5.53
CA LEU A 278 -5.56 -11.37 -6.57
C LEU A 278 -5.87 -11.86 -8.00
N SER A 279 -5.98 -13.17 -8.21
CA SER A 279 -6.34 -13.75 -9.51
C SER A 279 -7.81 -13.51 -9.87
N LYS A 280 -8.76 -13.69 -8.93
CA LYS A 280 -10.18 -13.34 -9.16
C LYS A 280 -10.37 -11.84 -9.34
N PHE A 281 -9.68 -11.01 -8.54
CA PHE A 281 -9.65 -9.55 -8.68
C PHE A 281 -9.19 -9.12 -10.08
N ARG A 282 -8.04 -9.65 -10.54
CA ARG A 282 -7.51 -9.38 -11.87
C ARG A 282 -8.42 -9.89 -13.00
N LYS A 283 -9.12 -11.01 -12.80
CA LYS A 283 -10.13 -11.52 -13.75
C LYS A 283 -11.27 -10.51 -13.94
N ILE A 284 -11.89 -10.03 -12.85
CA ILE A 284 -12.99 -9.06 -12.93
C ILE A 284 -12.55 -7.77 -13.62
N ILE A 285 -11.35 -7.24 -13.31
CA ILE A 285 -10.82 -6.05 -13.99
C ILE A 285 -10.61 -6.33 -15.49
N LYS A 286 -10.10 -7.52 -15.88
CA LYS A 286 -9.91 -7.87 -17.29
C LYS A 286 -11.23 -8.01 -18.05
N GLU A 287 -12.29 -8.45 -17.37
CA GLU A 287 -13.63 -8.54 -17.95
C GLU A 287 -14.23 -7.15 -18.16
N GLU A 288 -14.08 -6.22 -17.20
CA GLU A 288 -14.71 -4.90 -17.28
C GLU A 288 -13.96 -3.88 -18.16
N ILE A 289 -12.62 -3.94 -18.28
CA ILE A 289 -11.92 -3.02 -19.21
C ILE A 289 -12.36 -3.21 -20.67
N ASN A 290 -12.81 -4.41 -21.05
CA ASN A 290 -13.37 -4.68 -22.38
C ASN A 290 -14.76 -4.05 -22.58
N ASN A 291 -15.43 -3.65 -21.49
CA ASN A 291 -16.73 -2.98 -21.51
C ASN A 291 -16.60 -1.45 -21.57
N ILE A 292 -15.41 -0.90 -21.32
CA ILE A 292 -15.09 0.53 -21.48
C ILE A 292 -14.85 0.80 -22.96
N LYS A 293 -15.73 1.58 -23.59
CA LYS A 293 -15.65 1.93 -25.02
C LYS A 293 -15.07 3.31 -25.28
N ASP A 294 -15.25 4.23 -24.33
CA ASP A 294 -14.96 5.66 -24.50
C ASP A 294 -13.49 6.02 -24.19
N THR A 295 -12.67 5.02 -23.84
CA THR A 295 -11.26 5.18 -23.47
C THR A 295 -10.48 3.90 -23.77
N ASP A 296 -9.34 4.02 -24.45
CA ASP A 296 -8.39 2.91 -24.60
C ASP A 296 -7.75 2.53 -23.25
N VAL A 297 -7.94 1.29 -22.81
CA VAL A 297 -7.44 0.77 -21.52
C VAL A 297 -6.84 -0.64 -21.69
N ILE A 298 -5.51 -0.70 -21.77
CA ILE A 298 -4.75 -1.95 -21.98
C ILE A 298 -4.18 -2.48 -20.66
N MET A 299 -4.66 -3.63 -20.18
CA MET A 299 -4.05 -4.30 -19.03
C MET A 299 -2.68 -4.91 -19.36
N LYS A 300 -1.61 -4.43 -18.70
CA LYS A 300 -0.26 -4.99 -18.84
C LYS A 300 -0.15 -6.37 -18.14
N ARG A 301 0.73 -7.24 -18.66
CA ARG A 301 0.98 -8.61 -18.15
C ARG A 301 1.38 -8.61 -16.66
N LYS A 302 0.87 -9.57 -15.87
CA LYS A 302 1.27 -9.77 -14.45
C LYS A 302 2.80 -9.91 -14.39
N ARG A 303 3.47 -9.00 -13.66
CA ARG A 303 4.89 -9.12 -13.32
C ARG A 303 5.03 -10.05 -12.11
N GLY A 304 6.03 -10.93 -12.10
CA GLY A 304 6.26 -11.87 -10.98
C GLY A 304 6.46 -11.14 -9.66
N GLY A 305 5.75 -11.57 -8.61
CA GLY A 305 5.79 -10.93 -7.28
C GLY A 305 5.19 -9.52 -7.19
N SER A 306 4.48 -9.03 -8.23
CA SER A 306 3.76 -7.76 -8.16
C SER A 306 2.35 -7.93 -7.60
N PRO A 307 1.93 -7.15 -6.58
CA PRO A 307 0.57 -7.15 -6.05
C PRO A 307 -0.42 -6.34 -6.91
N ALA A 308 0.07 -5.60 -7.91
CA ALA A 308 -0.71 -4.63 -8.68
C ALA A 308 -1.21 -5.18 -10.02
N VAL A 309 -2.42 -4.75 -10.39
CA VAL A 309 -2.98 -4.87 -11.73
C VAL A 309 -2.67 -3.56 -12.47
N THR A 310 -1.53 -3.54 -13.18
CA THR A 310 -1.12 -2.42 -14.03
C THR A 310 -2.02 -2.30 -15.27
N LEU A 311 -2.68 -1.15 -15.41
CA LEU A 311 -3.34 -0.70 -16.63
C LEU A 311 -2.46 0.36 -17.34
N LEU A 312 -2.59 0.47 -18.65
CA LEU A 312 -2.11 1.60 -19.44
C LEU A 312 -3.32 2.23 -20.14
N ILE A 313 -3.51 3.52 -19.95
CA ILE A 313 -4.64 4.27 -20.49
C ILE A 313 -4.14 5.23 -21.58
N SER A 314 -4.80 5.20 -22.74
CA SER A 314 -4.50 6.04 -23.92
C SER A 314 -3.01 6.07 -24.28
N GLU A 315 -2.38 4.89 -24.23
CA GLU A 315 -0.94 4.61 -24.34
C GLU A 315 0.04 5.41 -23.42
N LYS A 316 -0.42 6.39 -22.65
CA LYS A 316 0.42 7.38 -21.95
C LYS A 316 0.42 7.27 -20.43
N ILE A 317 -0.68 6.80 -19.82
CA ILE A 317 -0.87 6.86 -18.36
C ILE A 317 -0.90 5.45 -17.76
N SER A 318 0.12 5.11 -16.95
CA SER A 318 0.17 3.85 -16.20
C SER A 318 -0.60 3.98 -14.88
N VAL A 319 -1.48 3.03 -14.59
CA VAL A 319 -2.24 2.98 -13.33
C VAL A 319 -2.05 1.62 -12.65
N ASP A 320 -1.41 1.62 -11.47
CA ASP A 320 -1.17 0.41 -10.68
C ASP A 320 -2.28 0.24 -9.64
N ILE A 321 -3.30 -0.57 -9.98
CA ILE A 321 -4.42 -0.87 -9.09
C ILE A 321 -4.03 -2.03 -8.16
N THR A 322 -3.92 -1.76 -6.85
CA THR A 322 -3.53 -2.74 -5.83
C THR A 322 -4.71 -3.05 -4.90
N LEU A 323 -5.04 -4.34 -4.75
CA LEU A 323 -5.98 -4.78 -3.72
C LEU A 323 -5.35 -4.67 -2.32
N ALA A 324 -6.10 -4.21 -1.34
CA ALA A 324 -5.67 -4.13 0.06
C ALA A 324 -6.78 -4.59 1.01
N LEU A 325 -6.48 -5.48 1.95
CA LEU A 325 -7.39 -5.79 3.06
C LEU A 325 -7.25 -4.70 4.13
N GLU A 326 -8.37 -4.16 4.61
CA GLU A 326 -8.42 -3.18 5.69
C GLU A 326 -8.75 -3.86 7.02
N SER A 327 -7.84 -3.77 7.98
CA SER A 327 -7.99 -4.37 9.31
C SER A 327 -8.31 -3.30 10.35
N ASN A 328 -9.60 -3.16 10.69
CA ASN A 328 -10.10 -2.33 11.79
C ASN A 328 -9.84 -2.96 13.19
N SER A 329 -8.65 -3.55 13.37
CA SER A 329 -8.21 -4.10 14.67
C SER A 329 -7.74 -2.98 15.59
N ASN A 330 -8.08 -3.07 16.89
CA ASN A 330 -7.74 -2.08 17.93
C ASN A 330 -6.22 -1.83 18.11
N SER A 331 -5.36 -2.66 17.52
CA SER A 331 -3.91 -2.51 17.53
C SER A 331 -3.28 -2.97 16.22
N TRP A 332 -2.18 -2.32 15.85
CA TRP A 332 -1.26 -2.78 14.79
C TRP A 332 -0.43 -4.00 15.26
N PRO A 333 0.20 -4.76 14.34
CA PRO A 333 1.02 -5.92 14.69
C PRO A 333 2.21 -5.59 15.60
N ALA A 334 2.66 -6.56 16.41
CA ALA A 334 3.71 -6.38 17.41
C ALA A 334 5.05 -5.90 16.82
N SER A 335 5.41 -6.37 15.62
CA SER A 335 6.57 -5.91 14.84
C SER A 335 6.62 -4.38 14.64
N THR A 336 5.47 -3.71 14.67
CA THR A 336 5.37 -2.26 14.50
C THR A 336 5.54 -1.47 15.79
N GLN A 337 5.70 -2.11 16.95
CA GLN A 337 5.46 -1.47 18.25
C GLN A 337 6.41 -0.30 18.55
N GLU A 338 7.70 -0.44 18.22
CA GLU A 338 8.68 0.66 18.29
C GLU A 338 8.81 1.46 16.98
N GLY A 339 8.13 1.01 15.91
CA GLY A 339 8.01 1.76 14.66
C GLY A 339 7.25 3.08 14.81
N LEU A 340 7.33 3.93 13.79
CA LEU A 340 6.76 5.30 13.80
C LEU A 340 7.31 6.16 14.97
N PRO A 341 8.62 6.47 15.00
CA PRO A 341 9.28 7.22 16.09
C PRO A 341 9.06 8.75 16.02
N ILE A 342 7.84 9.20 15.70
CA ILE A 342 7.53 10.63 15.47
C ILE A 342 7.29 11.44 16.76
N LYS A 343 7.69 10.92 17.93
CA LYS A 343 7.30 11.47 19.25
C LYS A 343 7.74 12.93 19.41
N ASP A 344 8.96 13.25 18.99
CA ASP A 344 9.61 14.54 19.27
C ASP A 344 9.48 15.53 18.09
N TRP A 345 9.14 15.02 16.91
CA TRP A 345 8.82 15.79 15.70
C TRP A 345 7.34 16.19 15.62
N LEU A 346 6.40 15.24 15.73
CA LEU A 346 4.95 15.45 15.53
C LEU A 346 4.09 15.28 16.81
N SER A 347 4.72 15.00 17.96
CA SER A 347 4.09 14.63 19.25
C SER A 347 3.64 13.17 19.37
N GLY A 348 3.79 12.63 20.59
CA GLY A 348 3.21 11.34 20.97
C GLY A 348 1.67 11.28 20.89
N LYS A 349 0.97 12.43 20.95
CA LYS A 349 -0.49 12.50 20.75
C LYS A 349 -0.86 12.12 19.32
N VAL A 350 -0.14 12.65 18.32
CA VAL A 350 -0.31 12.29 16.90
C VAL A 350 0.07 10.83 16.67
N ARG A 351 1.19 10.33 17.23
CA ARG A 351 1.56 8.91 17.15
C ARG A 351 0.43 7.98 17.63
N ARG A 352 -0.23 8.32 18.74
CA ARG A 352 -1.37 7.55 19.26
C ARG A 352 -2.57 7.59 18.31
N GLN A 353 -2.92 8.77 17.79
CA GLN A 353 -4.03 8.91 16.84
C GLN A 353 -3.80 8.15 15.53
N LEU A 354 -2.58 8.14 15.00
CA LEU A 354 -2.22 7.38 13.80
C LEU A 354 -2.31 5.86 14.04
N ARG A 355 -1.84 5.36 15.19
CA ARG A 355 -1.91 3.92 15.54
C ARG A 355 -3.32 3.39 15.88
N LEU A 356 -4.32 4.26 15.98
CA LEU A 356 -5.73 3.89 16.12
C LEU A 356 -6.45 3.74 14.77
N LYS A 357 -5.80 4.10 13.65
CA LYS A 357 -6.32 3.88 12.29
C LYS A 357 -6.05 2.44 11.85
N PRO A 358 -6.87 1.85 10.95
CA PRO A 358 -6.62 0.51 10.43
C PRO A 358 -5.23 0.39 9.80
N PHE A 359 -4.67 -0.82 9.84
CA PHE A 359 -3.54 -1.18 8.98
C PHE A 359 -4.04 -1.93 7.76
N TYR A 360 -3.24 -1.93 6.68
CA TYR A 360 -3.60 -2.56 5.42
C TYR A 360 -2.65 -3.69 5.07
N LEU A 361 -3.17 -4.69 4.35
CA LEU A 361 -2.43 -5.87 3.87
C LEU A 361 -2.57 -5.97 2.36
N VAL A 362 -1.46 -5.96 1.63
CA VAL A 362 -1.45 -6.12 0.16
C VAL A 362 -0.98 -7.52 -0.24
N PRO A 363 -1.50 -8.12 -1.33
CA PRO A 363 -1.18 -9.48 -1.77
C PRO A 363 0.19 -9.52 -2.45
N LYS A 364 1.24 -9.21 -1.68
CA LYS A 364 2.63 -9.21 -2.12
C LYS A 364 3.37 -10.36 -1.45
N HIS A 365 3.61 -11.40 -2.23
CA HIS A 365 4.31 -12.60 -1.82
C HIS A 365 5.74 -12.28 -1.33
N ALA A 366 6.14 -12.89 -0.22
CA ALA A 366 7.53 -12.96 0.22
C ALA A 366 8.37 -13.77 -0.78
N LYS A 367 9.67 -13.50 -0.85
CA LYS A 367 10.61 -14.32 -1.62
C LYS A 367 11.12 -15.48 -0.76
N GLU A 368 11.13 -16.67 -1.33
CA GLU A 368 11.54 -17.90 -0.64
C GLU A 368 12.53 -18.64 -1.55
N GLY A 369 13.83 -18.42 -1.30
CA GLY A 369 14.90 -18.84 -2.21
C GLY A 369 14.70 -18.27 -3.62
N ASN A 370 14.52 -19.16 -4.60
CA ASN A 370 14.22 -18.82 -6.00
C ASN A 370 12.72 -18.60 -6.29
N GLY A 371 11.84 -18.93 -5.35
CA GLY A 371 10.39 -18.87 -5.49
C GLY A 371 9.73 -17.72 -4.73
N PHE A 372 8.40 -17.80 -4.63
CA PHE A 372 7.56 -16.90 -3.85
C PHE A 372 6.65 -17.71 -2.94
N GLN A 373 6.47 -17.28 -1.71
CA GLN A 373 5.46 -17.84 -0.82
C GLN A 373 4.11 -17.18 -1.14
N GLU A 374 3.37 -17.78 -2.06
CA GLU A 374 2.25 -17.09 -2.73
C GLU A 374 1.12 -16.66 -1.79
N GLU A 375 0.95 -17.29 -0.62
CA GLU A 375 -0.13 -16.97 0.33
C GLU A 375 0.25 -15.98 1.44
N THR A 376 1.44 -15.35 1.33
CA THR A 376 1.83 -14.25 2.21
C THR A 376 1.28 -12.89 1.75
N TRP A 377 0.77 -12.14 2.74
CA TRP A 377 0.35 -10.76 2.62
C TRP A 377 1.40 -9.85 3.26
N ARG A 378 1.62 -8.66 2.70
CA ARG A 378 2.57 -7.68 3.25
C ARG A 378 1.85 -6.48 3.85
N LEU A 379 2.31 -5.99 5.00
CA LEU A 379 1.82 -4.74 5.58
C LEU A 379 1.98 -3.54 4.62
N SER A 380 1.05 -2.60 4.75
CA SER A 380 1.00 -1.34 4.01
C SER A 380 0.50 -0.21 4.91
N PHE A 381 1.30 0.87 5.00
CA PHE A 381 1.02 2.06 5.79
C PHE A 381 0.87 3.32 4.91
N SER A 382 0.65 3.17 3.61
CA SER A 382 0.69 4.29 2.64
C SER A 382 -0.35 5.39 2.87
N HIS A 383 -1.40 5.10 3.64
CA HIS A 383 -2.33 6.12 4.13
C HIS A 383 -1.72 6.98 5.26
N ILE A 384 -0.98 6.38 6.20
CA ILE A 384 -0.19 7.05 7.25
C ILE A 384 0.98 7.82 6.62
N GLU A 385 1.69 7.23 5.65
CA GLU A 385 2.77 7.90 4.91
C GLU A 385 2.27 9.20 4.26
N LYS A 386 1.10 9.15 3.60
CA LYS A 386 0.43 10.32 3.02
C LYS A 386 0.04 11.36 4.08
N GLU A 387 -0.49 10.91 5.21
CA GLU A 387 -0.88 11.80 6.31
C GLU A 387 0.31 12.51 6.95
N ILE A 388 1.43 11.82 7.15
CA ILE A 388 2.70 12.39 7.62
C ILE A 388 3.31 13.34 6.58
N LEU A 389 3.27 12.97 5.30
CA LEU A 389 3.76 13.85 4.22
C LEU A 389 2.94 15.14 4.11
N ASN A 390 1.63 15.09 4.39
CA ASN A 390 0.80 16.29 4.40
C ASN A 390 0.96 17.10 5.70
N ASN A 391 1.06 16.43 6.86
CA ASN A 391 1.25 17.06 8.17
C ASN A 391 2.73 17.01 8.63
N HIS A 392 3.65 17.46 7.77
CA HIS A 392 5.11 17.28 7.97
C HIS A 392 5.76 18.33 8.90
N GLY A 393 4.97 19.21 9.51
CA GLY A 393 5.45 20.29 10.37
C GLY A 393 5.40 19.95 11.86
N LYS A 394 6.42 20.39 12.61
CA LYS A 394 6.35 20.44 14.09
C LYS A 394 5.34 21.51 14.56
N THR A 395 5.22 22.60 13.81
CA THR A 395 4.06 23.50 13.84
C THR A 395 2.99 23.01 12.88
N LYS A 396 1.71 23.07 13.29
CA LYS A 396 0.58 22.69 12.43
C LYS A 396 0.53 23.51 11.15
N THR A 397 0.77 24.82 11.27
CA THR A 397 0.71 25.83 10.19
C THR A 397 1.84 25.76 9.16
N CYS A 398 2.70 24.72 9.21
CA CYS A 398 3.82 24.56 8.31
C CYS A 398 3.35 24.35 6.86
N CYS A 399 3.72 25.27 5.97
CA CYS A 399 3.29 25.32 4.56
C CYS A 399 1.79 25.60 4.31
N GLU A 400 0.98 25.87 5.33
CA GLU A 400 -0.41 26.34 5.14
C GLU A 400 -0.43 27.76 4.55
N ASN A 401 0.27 28.69 5.21
CA ASN A 401 0.37 30.08 4.79
C ASN A 401 1.56 30.30 3.83
N LYS A 402 1.39 31.21 2.85
CA LYS A 402 2.43 31.55 1.85
C LYS A 402 3.78 31.94 2.46
N ASN A 403 3.77 32.48 3.68
CA ASN A 403 4.91 33.11 4.35
C ASN A 403 5.77 32.13 5.16
N VAL A 404 5.26 30.94 5.54
CA VAL A 404 5.99 29.96 6.37
C VAL A 404 6.06 28.61 5.64
N LYS A 405 6.84 28.59 4.56
CA LYS A 405 7.11 27.39 3.75
C LYS A 405 8.40 26.69 4.23
N CYS A 406 8.44 25.37 4.16
CA CYS A 406 9.65 24.59 4.34
C CYS A 406 9.99 23.78 3.09
N CYS A 407 11.26 23.43 2.92
CA CYS A 407 11.77 22.66 1.78
C CYS A 407 11.50 21.14 1.84
N ARG A 408 10.81 20.62 2.88
CA ARG A 408 10.72 19.16 3.15
C ARG A 408 10.24 18.36 1.93
N LYS A 409 9.09 18.68 1.34
CA LYS A 409 8.60 17.99 0.13
C LYS A 409 9.51 18.18 -1.09
N ASP A 410 10.20 19.32 -1.19
CA ASP A 410 11.08 19.64 -2.31
C ASP A 410 12.39 18.85 -2.25
N CYS A 411 12.96 18.66 -1.06
CA CYS A 411 14.09 17.74 -0.85
C CYS A 411 13.72 16.30 -1.25
N LEU A 412 12.52 15.83 -0.88
CA LEU A 412 12.06 14.50 -1.29
C LEU A 412 11.87 14.40 -2.82
N LYS A 413 11.34 15.43 -3.49
CA LYS A 413 11.24 15.49 -4.96
C LYS A 413 12.61 15.42 -5.63
N LEU A 414 13.58 16.22 -5.18
CA LEU A 414 14.94 16.23 -5.70
C LEU A 414 15.64 14.87 -5.51
N MET A 415 15.51 14.25 -4.33
CA MET A 415 16.10 12.94 -4.08
C MET A 415 15.43 11.81 -4.89
N LYS A 416 14.11 11.88 -5.12
CA LYS A 416 13.43 10.95 -6.04
C LYS A 416 13.92 11.13 -7.48
N TYR A 417 14.02 12.37 -7.95
CA TYR A 417 14.48 12.69 -9.30
C TYR A 417 15.94 12.27 -9.51
N LEU A 418 16.81 12.47 -8.51
CA LEU A 418 18.18 11.98 -8.54
C LEU A 418 18.24 10.45 -8.72
N LEU A 419 17.43 9.69 -7.99
CA LEU A 419 17.36 8.23 -8.17
C LEU A 419 16.82 7.86 -9.56
N GLU A 420 15.79 8.53 -10.05
CA GLU A 420 15.20 8.33 -11.38
C GLU A 420 16.23 8.53 -12.50
N GLN A 421 16.95 9.66 -12.47
CA GLN A 421 18.00 9.99 -13.44
C GLN A 421 19.22 9.05 -13.32
N LEU A 422 19.59 8.60 -12.12
CA LEU A 422 20.64 7.60 -11.94
C LEU A 422 20.23 6.23 -12.49
N LYS A 423 18.97 5.81 -12.31
CA LYS A 423 18.47 4.54 -12.87
C LYS A 423 18.46 4.57 -14.40
N GLU A 424 18.00 5.67 -15.01
CA GLU A 424 18.04 5.82 -16.47
C GLU A 424 19.48 5.85 -17.01
N ARG A 425 20.39 6.60 -16.36
CA ARG A 425 21.81 6.69 -16.76
C ARG A 425 22.57 5.36 -16.66
N PHE A 426 22.14 4.44 -15.80
CA PHE A 426 22.82 3.16 -15.56
C PHE A 426 21.94 1.93 -15.86
N LYS A 427 20.88 2.10 -16.68
CA LYS A 427 19.89 1.07 -17.02
C LYS A 427 20.50 -0.24 -17.53
N ASP A 428 21.55 -0.15 -18.34
CA ASP A 428 22.22 -1.32 -18.93
C ASP A 428 22.91 -2.20 -17.88
N LYS A 429 23.36 -1.58 -16.78
CA LYS A 429 24.10 -2.24 -15.69
C LYS A 429 23.19 -2.86 -14.62
N LYS A 430 21.91 -2.48 -14.57
CA LYS A 430 20.83 -3.04 -13.70
C LYS A 430 21.07 -3.05 -12.18
N HIS A 431 22.26 -2.67 -11.68
CA HIS A 431 22.56 -2.61 -10.24
C HIS A 431 21.55 -1.76 -9.44
N LEU A 432 21.04 -0.70 -10.06
CA LEU A 432 20.09 0.23 -9.43
C LEU A 432 18.62 -0.20 -9.51
N ASP A 433 18.29 -1.30 -10.20
CA ASP A 433 16.91 -1.77 -10.37
C ASP A 433 16.24 -2.12 -9.05
N LYS A 434 17.03 -2.64 -8.10
CA LYS A 434 16.60 -3.01 -6.74
C LYS A 434 16.13 -1.79 -5.92
N PHE A 435 16.66 -0.60 -6.20
CA PHE A 435 16.27 0.64 -5.50
C PHE A 435 14.99 1.23 -6.10
N SER A 436 14.21 1.89 -5.25
CA SER A 436 12.89 2.42 -5.57
C SER A 436 12.58 3.69 -4.77
N SER A 437 11.56 4.44 -5.21
CA SER A 437 11.05 5.62 -4.53
C SER A 437 10.71 5.40 -3.04
N TYR A 438 10.35 4.18 -2.64
CA TYR A 438 10.09 3.83 -1.24
C TYR A 438 11.36 3.91 -0.37
N HIS A 439 12.52 3.49 -0.89
CA HIS A 439 13.79 3.62 -0.16
C HIS A 439 14.11 5.09 0.13
N VAL A 440 13.88 5.96 -0.86
CA VAL A 440 14.06 7.42 -0.72
C VAL A 440 13.04 8.00 0.28
N LYS A 441 11.77 7.58 0.23
CA LYS A 441 10.73 8.03 1.16
C LYS A 441 11.05 7.61 2.60
N THR A 442 11.52 6.39 2.83
CA THR A 442 11.95 5.90 4.14
C THR A 442 13.17 6.67 4.66
N ALA A 443 14.24 6.80 3.87
CA ALA A 443 15.42 7.58 4.25
C ALA A 443 15.08 9.05 4.56
N PHE A 444 14.14 9.62 3.82
CA PHE A 444 13.59 10.96 4.08
C PHE A 444 12.80 11.04 5.40
N PHE A 445 11.90 10.10 5.70
CA PHE A 445 11.22 10.04 7.00
C PHE A 445 12.23 9.89 8.16
N HIS A 446 13.27 9.09 7.97
CA HIS A 446 14.37 8.95 8.93
C HIS A 446 15.23 10.22 9.10
N ARG A 447 15.12 11.20 8.20
CA ARG A 447 15.77 12.51 8.34
C ARG A 447 14.87 13.57 9.00
N LEU A 448 13.57 13.29 9.17
CA LEU A 448 12.57 14.24 9.71
C LEU A 448 12.26 14.07 11.20
N TYR A 449 12.58 12.94 11.82
CA TYR A 449 12.49 12.78 13.28
C TYR A 449 13.55 13.62 14.01
#